data_AF-A0A954BZ10-F1
#
_entry.id   AF-A0A954BZ10-F1
#
_cell.length_a   1.000
_cell.length_b   1.000
_cell.length_c   1.000
_cell.angle_alpha   90.00
_cell.angle_beta   90.00
_cell.angle_gamma   90.00
#
_symmetry.space_group_name_H-M   'P 1'
#
loop_
_entity.id
_entity.type
_entity.pdbx_description
1 polymer ?
#
loop_
_entity_poly.entity_id
_entity_poly.type
_entity_poly.pdbx_seq_one_letter_code
_entity_poly.pdbx_strand_id
1 'polypeptide(L)'
;AESAGLQLGLFLWDEINRLDSNGGKEHVPEIGRVVALDRTSSEYVEVQSEVKNTIRMMRSDNELMATPEGAQRIAELEAGKELIQADQVNEGLVKRTLVPPLLWAAKKVRDEGASTAIKLIVTKLFSLLV
;
A
#
# COMPACT_ATOMS: atom_id res chain seq x y z
N ALA A 1 -8.69 -24.28 -10.11
CA ALA A 1 -8.57 -22.81 -10.22
C ALA A 1 -8.83 -22.13 -8.88
N GLU A 2 -9.86 -22.54 -8.11
CA GLU A 2 -10.20 -21.92 -6.81
C GLU A 2 -9.13 -22.06 -5.71
N SER A 3 -8.31 -23.13 -5.72
CA SER A 3 -7.27 -23.35 -4.70
C SER A 3 -6.06 -22.41 -4.82
N ALA A 4 -5.77 -21.91 -6.02
CA ALA A 4 -4.62 -21.03 -6.26
C ALA A 4 -4.87 -19.60 -5.76
N GLY A 5 -6.10 -19.09 -5.92
CA GLY A 5 -6.49 -17.76 -5.42
C GLY A 5 -6.52 -17.69 -3.88
N LEU A 6 -6.96 -18.77 -3.22
CA LEU A 6 -6.94 -18.89 -1.77
C LEU A 6 -5.51 -18.98 -1.20
N GLN A 7 -4.61 -19.70 -1.88
CA GLN A 7 -3.19 -19.77 -1.48
C GLN A 7 -2.47 -18.43 -1.69
N LEU A 8 -2.75 -17.71 -2.78
CA LEU A 8 -2.23 -16.36 -2.99
C LEU A 8 -2.73 -15.41 -1.89
N GLY A 9 -4.02 -15.48 -1.56
CA GLY A 9 -4.62 -14.68 -0.50
C GLY A 9 -3.95 -14.92 0.87
N LEU A 10 -3.74 -16.19 1.26
CA LEU A 10 -3.07 -16.54 2.51
C LEU A 10 -1.60 -16.08 2.54
N PHE A 11 -0.85 -16.29 1.46
CA PHE A 11 0.54 -15.84 1.34
C PHE A 11 0.66 -14.30 1.43
N LEU A 12 -0.28 -13.59 0.80
CA LEU A 12 -0.34 -12.13 0.86
C LEU A 12 -0.64 -11.63 2.27
N TRP A 13 -1.56 -12.28 2.98
CA TRP A 13 -1.85 -11.92 4.37
C TRP A 13 -0.68 -12.21 5.32
N ASP A 14 0.04 -13.31 5.13
CA ASP A 14 1.25 -13.61 5.91
C ASP A 14 2.36 -12.59 5.67
N GLU A 15 2.57 -12.16 4.41
CA GLU A 15 3.55 -11.11 4.10
C GLU A 15 3.10 -9.74 4.64
N ILE A 16 1.81 -9.40 4.58
CA ILE A 16 1.26 -8.18 5.20
C ILE A 16 1.50 -8.20 6.72
N ASN A 17 1.20 -9.32 7.38
CA ASN A 17 1.42 -9.49 8.82
C ASN A 17 2.90 -9.40 9.19
N ARG A 18 3.79 -9.96 8.35
CA ARG A 18 5.24 -9.88 8.52
C ARG A 18 5.75 -8.44 8.38
N LEU A 19 5.26 -7.69 7.40
CA LEU A 19 5.59 -6.28 7.21
C LEU A 19 5.07 -5.41 8.36
N ASP A 20 3.89 -5.72 8.88
CA ASP A 20 3.29 -5.00 10.01
C ASP A 20 4.03 -5.24 11.33
N SER A 21 4.51 -6.48 11.55
CA SER A 21 5.18 -6.90 12.79
C SER A 21 6.60 -6.33 12.93
N ASN A 22 7.29 -6.03 11.82
CA ASN A 22 8.68 -5.57 11.83
C ASN A 22 8.85 -4.04 11.93
N GLY A 23 7.78 -3.26 12.01
CA GLY A 23 7.84 -1.81 12.26
C GLY A 23 8.74 -1.03 11.28
N GLY A 24 8.91 -1.52 10.05
CA GLY A 24 9.77 -0.91 9.04
C GLY A 24 11.29 -1.02 9.28
N LYS A 25 11.76 -1.85 10.23
CA LYS A 25 13.21 -2.05 10.43
C LYS A 25 13.78 -2.97 9.35
N GLU A 26 14.31 -2.31 8.33
CA GLU A 26 15.45 -2.70 7.50
C GLU A 26 15.53 -4.19 7.14
N HIS A 27 14.58 -4.63 6.32
CA HIS A 27 14.83 -5.78 5.46
C HIS A 27 15.42 -5.22 4.16
N VAL A 28 16.65 -5.61 3.82
CA VAL A 28 17.17 -5.50 2.45
C VAL A 28 16.95 -6.86 1.75
N PRO A 29 15.74 -7.18 1.24
CA PRO A 29 15.58 -8.33 0.36
C PRO A 29 15.68 -7.89 -1.10
N GLU A 30 16.21 -8.79 -1.91
CA GLU A 30 16.27 -8.92 -3.37
C GLU A 30 16.02 -7.69 -4.26
N ILE A 31 16.89 -7.55 -5.28
CA ILE A 31 16.70 -6.67 -6.43
C ILE A 31 15.30 -6.95 -6.99
N GLY A 32 14.31 -6.15 -6.59
CA GLY A 32 12.91 -6.43 -6.89
C GLY A 32 12.70 -6.51 -8.39
N ARG A 33 11.77 -7.36 -8.84
CA ARG A 33 11.43 -7.45 -10.25
C ARG A 33 10.92 -6.09 -10.76
N VAL A 34 11.38 -5.69 -11.94
CA VAL A 34 10.78 -4.57 -12.67
C VAL A 34 9.55 -5.10 -13.40
N VAL A 35 8.39 -4.52 -13.10
CA VAL A 35 7.10 -4.91 -13.68
C VAL A 35 6.51 -3.74 -14.46
N ALA A 36 5.88 -4.02 -15.60
CA ALA A 36 5.14 -3.03 -16.36
C ALA A 36 3.72 -2.93 -15.79
N LEU A 37 3.24 -1.71 -15.55
CA LEU A 37 1.91 -1.48 -14.99
C LEU A 37 0.88 -1.34 -16.12
N ASP A 38 -0.12 -2.22 -16.15
CA ASP A 38 -1.28 -2.03 -17.01
C ASP A 38 -2.19 -0.94 -16.42
N ARG A 39 -2.04 0.28 -16.93
CA ARG A 39 -2.83 1.44 -16.49
C ARG A 39 -4.31 1.40 -16.90
N THR A 40 -4.68 0.44 -17.76
CA THR A 40 -6.07 0.25 -18.17
C THR A 40 -6.79 -0.79 -17.32
N SER A 41 -6.05 -1.55 -16.50
CA SER A 41 -6.62 -2.51 -15.57
C SER A 41 -7.47 -1.81 -14.51
N SER A 42 -8.56 -2.46 -14.11
CA SER A 42 -9.40 -2.03 -12.98
C SER A 42 -8.59 -1.89 -11.70
N GLU A 43 -7.66 -2.83 -11.46
CA GLU A 43 -6.80 -2.91 -10.29
C GLU A 43 -5.92 -1.66 -10.17
N TYR A 44 -5.31 -1.22 -11.28
CA TYR A 44 -4.54 0.01 -11.30
C TYR A 44 -5.39 1.24 -10.94
N VAL A 45 -6.55 1.37 -11.57
CA VAL A 45 -7.47 2.51 -11.36
C VAL A 45 -7.94 2.56 -9.91
N GLU A 46 -8.28 1.41 -9.34
CA GLU A 46 -8.71 1.31 -7.95
C GLU A 46 -7.57 1.62 -6.98
N VAL A 47 -6.36 1.06 -7.18
CA VAL A 47 -5.20 1.39 -6.33
C VAL A 47 -4.89 2.88 -6.37
N GLN A 48 -4.87 3.50 -7.55
CA GLN A 48 -4.68 4.95 -7.72
C GLN A 48 -5.73 5.77 -6.97
N SER A 49 -7.02 5.45 -7.20
CA SER A 49 -8.14 6.14 -6.59
C SER A 49 -8.09 6.05 -5.07
N GLU A 50 -7.84 4.86 -4.55
CA GLU A 50 -7.89 4.61 -3.11
C GLU A 50 -6.66 5.13 -2.36
N VAL A 51 -5.46 5.10 -2.96
CA VAL A 51 -4.29 5.80 -2.40
C VAL A 51 -4.56 7.30 -2.32
N LYS A 52 -5.17 7.89 -3.36
CA LYS A 52 -5.56 9.31 -3.36
C LYS A 52 -6.62 9.63 -2.30
N ASN A 53 -7.60 8.75 -2.12
CA ASN A 53 -8.63 8.90 -1.09
C ASN A 53 -8.03 8.80 0.31
N THR A 54 -7.12 7.86 0.53
CA THR A 54 -6.40 7.69 1.80
C THR A 54 -5.60 8.94 2.16
N ILE A 55 -4.85 9.51 1.20
CA ILE A 55 -4.14 10.78 1.38
C ILE A 55 -5.10 11.92 1.76
N ARG A 56 -6.23 12.04 1.05
CA ARG A 56 -7.22 13.10 1.33
C ARG A 56 -7.79 12.97 2.74
N MET A 57 -8.17 11.76 3.13
CA MET A 57 -8.72 11.47 4.45
C MET A 57 -7.70 11.76 5.55
N MET A 58 -6.44 11.31 5.40
CA MET A 58 -5.39 11.61 6.38
C MET A 58 -5.11 13.11 6.50
N ARG A 59 -5.16 13.86 5.39
CA ARG A 59 -5.03 15.32 5.41
C ARG A 59 -6.19 16.05 6.09
N SER A 60 -7.39 15.48 6.01
CA SER A 60 -8.55 16.05 6.70
C SER A 60 -8.58 15.75 8.20
N ASP A 61 -7.72 14.85 8.68
CA ASP A 61 -7.59 14.55 10.09
C ASP A 61 -6.54 15.45 10.75
N ASN A 62 -7.02 16.44 11.50
CA ASN A 62 -6.19 17.41 12.20
C ASN A 62 -5.25 16.76 13.23
N GLU A 63 -5.65 15.65 13.86
CA GLU A 63 -4.81 14.96 14.84
C GLU A 63 -3.62 14.29 14.16
N LEU A 64 -3.82 13.67 13.00
CA LEU A 64 -2.74 13.03 12.24
C LEU A 64 -1.77 14.07 11.70
N MET A 65 -2.27 15.17 11.15
CA MET A 65 -1.47 16.26 10.60
C MET A 65 -0.64 17.01 11.66
N ALA A 66 -1.06 16.99 12.93
CA ALA A 66 -0.32 17.64 14.01
C ALA A 66 0.97 16.88 14.41
N THR A 67 1.18 15.66 13.91
CA THR A 67 2.32 14.83 14.27
C THR A 67 3.37 14.76 13.14
N PRO A 68 4.67 14.79 13.47
CA PRO A 68 5.73 14.57 12.47
C PRO A 68 5.59 13.22 11.74
N GLU A 69 5.17 12.17 12.46
CA GLU A 69 4.94 10.85 11.89
C GLU A 69 3.81 10.88 10.85
N GLY A 70 2.67 11.52 11.15
CA GLY A 70 1.57 11.64 10.20
C GLY A 70 1.94 12.41 8.94
N ALA A 71 2.68 13.52 9.08
CA ALA A 71 3.21 14.27 7.94
C ALA A 71 4.17 13.41 7.08
N GLN A 72 5.04 12.64 7.73
CA GLN A 72 5.93 11.70 7.05
C GLN A 72 5.15 10.63 6.28
N ARG A 73 4.14 9.98 6.89
CA ARG A 73 3.34 8.93 6.22
C ARG A 73 2.58 9.47 5.03
N ILE A 74 2.08 10.69 5.09
CA ILE A 74 1.44 11.34 3.93
C ILE A 74 2.46 11.56 2.81
N ALA A 75 3.66 12.05 3.14
CA ALA A 75 4.71 12.24 2.14
C ALA A 75 5.14 10.89 1.49
N GLU A 76 5.22 9.82 2.27
CA GLU A 76 5.48 8.47 1.76
C GLU A 76 4.37 7.99 0.81
N LEU A 77 3.08 8.19 1.16
CA LEU A 77 1.96 7.88 0.27
C LEU A 77 1.98 8.69 -1.02
N GLU A 78 2.34 9.97 -0.94
CA GLU A 78 2.47 10.81 -2.13
C GLU A 78 3.61 10.34 -3.03
N ALA A 79 4.78 10.05 -2.47
CA ALA A 79 5.90 9.49 -3.21
C ALA A 79 5.52 8.14 -3.85
N GLY A 80 4.85 7.27 -3.10
CA GLY A 80 4.35 5.99 -3.61
C GLY A 80 3.33 6.13 -4.73
N LYS A 81 2.43 7.12 -4.64
CA LYS A 81 1.46 7.46 -5.69
C LYS A 81 2.16 7.95 -6.97
N GLU A 82 3.26 8.69 -6.85
CA GLU A 82 4.08 9.09 -8.01
C GLU A 82 4.85 7.89 -8.59
N LEU A 83 5.37 6.98 -7.75
CA LEU A 83 6.07 5.79 -8.22
C LEU A 83 5.19 4.90 -9.10
N ILE A 84 3.95 4.66 -8.69
CA ILE A 84 3.01 3.83 -9.47
C ILE A 84 2.51 4.53 -10.75
N GLN A 85 2.82 5.81 -10.96
CA GLN A 85 2.52 6.48 -12.23
C GLN A 85 3.57 6.22 -13.31
N ALA A 86 4.68 5.51 -13.03
CA ALA A 86 5.65 5.13 -14.06
C ALA A 86 5.12 3.99 -14.94
N ASP A 87 5.66 3.83 -16.16
CA ASP A 87 5.27 2.71 -17.05
C ASP A 87 5.78 1.37 -16.51
N GLN A 88 6.93 1.43 -15.85
CA GLN A 88 7.60 0.31 -15.21
C GLN A 88 8.04 0.69 -13.81
N VAL A 89 7.89 -0.24 -12.86
CA VAL A 89 8.23 -0.02 -11.46
C VAL A 89 8.99 -1.20 -10.89
N ASN A 90 9.90 -0.93 -9.95
CA ASN A 90 10.47 -1.97 -9.12
C ASN A 90 9.44 -2.37 -8.05
N GLU A 91 8.97 -3.61 -8.07
CA GLU A 91 7.92 -4.07 -7.13
C GLU A 91 8.30 -3.87 -5.66
N GLY A 92 9.59 -4.07 -5.33
CA GLY A 92 10.10 -4.01 -3.97
C GLY A 92 10.13 -2.57 -3.46
N LEU A 93 10.47 -1.62 -4.35
CA LEU A 93 10.43 -0.20 -4.05
C LEU A 93 8.98 0.27 -3.83
N VAL A 94 8.04 -0.15 -4.68
CA VAL A 94 6.62 0.19 -4.53
C VAL A 94 6.08 -0.34 -3.21
N LYS A 95 6.30 -1.63 -2.92
CA LYS A 95 5.85 -2.27 -1.67
C LYS A 95 6.42 -1.55 -0.44
N ARG A 96 7.72 -1.23 -0.42
CA ARG A 96 8.36 -0.52 0.71
C ARG A 96 7.88 0.91 0.89
N THR A 97 7.49 1.58 -0.19
CA THR A 97 7.05 2.98 -0.13
C THR A 97 5.57 3.08 0.24
N LEU A 98 4.70 2.21 -0.30
CA LEU A 98 3.26 2.30 -0.09
C LEU A 98 2.74 1.46 1.07
N VAL A 99 3.26 0.25 1.30
CA VAL A 99 2.64 -0.68 2.27
C VAL A 99 2.75 -0.16 3.71
N PRO A 100 3.92 0.26 4.21
CA PRO A 100 4.02 0.76 5.60
C PRO A 100 3.08 1.93 5.91
N PRO A 101 3.02 3.02 5.12
CA PRO A 101 2.11 4.11 5.45
C PRO A 101 0.62 3.75 5.25
N LEU A 102 0.27 2.85 4.33
CA LEU A 102 -1.10 2.34 4.21
C LEU A 102 -1.51 1.54 5.45
N LEU A 103 -0.68 0.61 5.91
CA LEU A 103 -0.97 -0.17 7.13
C LEU A 103 -1.03 0.72 8.38
N TRP A 104 -0.13 1.71 8.46
CA TRP A 104 -0.18 2.72 9.50
C TRP A 104 -1.50 3.51 9.46
N ALA A 105 -1.92 3.97 8.28
CA ALA A 105 -3.19 4.68 8.11
C ALA A 105 -4.37 3.82 8.55
N ALA A 106 -4.41 2.54 8.14
CA ALA A 106 -5.45 1.59 8.53
C ALA A 106 -5.56 1.39 10.06
N LYS A 107 -4.46 1.56 10.80
CA LYS A 107 -4.43 1.50 12.28
C LYS A 107 -4.86 2.80 12.95
N LYS A 108 -4.74 3.94 12.26
CA LYS A 108 -4.98 5.27 12.81
C LYS A 108 -6.35 5.82 12.49
N VAL A 109 -6.94 5.41 11.38
CA VAL A 109 -8.33 5.74 11.07
C VAL A 109 -9.27 5.11 12.10
N ARG A 110 -10.23 5.90 12.56
CA ARG A 110 -11.24 5.46 13.54
C ARG A 110 -12.40 4.70 12.90
N ASP A 111 -12.62 4.91 11.60
CA ASP A 111 -13.68 4.25 10.83
C ASP A 111 -13.23 2.86 10.38
N GLU A 112 -13.95 1.83 10.80
CA GLU A 112 -13.66 0.42 10.47
C GLU A 112 -13.81 0.13 8.97
N GLY A 113 -14.73 0.82 8.30
CA GLY A 113 -14.92 0.74 6.85
C GLY A 113 -13.69 1.24 6.10
N ALA A 114 -13.18 2.41 6.49
CA ALA A 114 -11.95 3.00 5.95
C ALA A 114 -10.73 2.11 6.25
N SER A 115 -10.61 1.58 7.47
CA SER A 115 -9.52 0.64 7.81
C SER A 115 -9.53 -0.59 6.90
N THR A 116 -10.71 -1.16 6.67
CA THR A 116 -10.91 -2.32 5.79
C THR A 116 -10.60 -1.97 4.34
N ALA A 117 -11.07 -0.83 3.86
CA ALA A 117 -10.78 -0.35 2.51
C ALA A 117 -9.26 -0.21 2.31
N ILE A 118 -8.54 0.42 3.24
CA ILE A 118 -7.09 0.60 3.16
C ILE A 118 -6.35 -0.75 3.10
N LYS A 119 -6.76 -1.73 3.91
CA LYS A 119 -6.19 -3.09 3.85
C LYS A 119 -6.45 -3.76 2.51
N LEU A 120 -7.62 -3.55 1.92
CA LEU A 120 -7.93 -4.08 0.58
C LEU A 120 -7.05 -3.44 -0.50
N ILE A 121 -6.68 -2.17 -0.37
CA ILE A 121 -5.71 -1.50 -1.27
C ILE A 121 -4.38 -2.26 -1.23
N VAL A 122 -3.90 -2.63 -0.05
CA VAL A 122 -2.65 -3.38 0.10
C VAL A 122 -2.74 -4.68 -0.70
N THR A 123 -3.82 -5.47 -0.53
CA THR A 123 -4.02 -6.70 -1.32
C THR A 123 -4.02 -6.43 -2.83
N LYS A 124 -4.74 -5.40 -3.30
CA LYS A 124 -4.78 -5.02 -4.71
C LYS A 124 -3.42 -4.56 -5.25
N LEU A 125 -2.64 -3.85 -4.42
CA LEU A 125 -1.29 -3.44 -4.76
C LEU A 125 -0.39 -4.64 -5.00
N PHE A 126 -0.50 -5.69 -4.20
CA PHE A 126 0.25 -6.92 -4.45
C PHE A 126 -0.19 -7.61 -5.74
N SER A 127 -1.50 -7.72 -6.00
CA SER A 127 -2.00 -8.29 -7.26
C SER A 127 -1.53 -7.52 -8.50
N LEU A 128 -1.44 -6.19 -8.42
CA LEU A 128 -0.96 -5.33 -9.50
C LEU A 128 0.53 -5.56 -9.84
N LEU A 129 1.32 -6.10 -8.89
CA LEU A 129 2.77 -6.20 -8.99
C LEU A 129 3.28 -7.62 -9.30
N VAL A 130 2.40 -8.60 -9.53
CA VAL A 130 2.75 -10.00 -9.82
C VAL A 130 2.59 -10.29 -11.31
#